data_AF-A0A373D5L7-F1
#
_entry.id   AF-A0A373D5L7-F1
#
_cell.length_a   1.000
_cell.length_b   1.000
_cell.length_c   1.000
_cell.angle_alpha   90.00
_cell.angle_beta   90.00
_cell.angle_gamma   90.00
#
_symmetry.space_group_name_H-M   'P 1'
#
loop_
_entity.id
_entity.type
_entity.pdbx_description
1 polymer ?
#
loop_
_entity_poly.entity_id
_entity_poly.type
_entity_poly.pdbx_seq_one_letter_code
_entity_poly.pdbx_strand_id
1 'polypeptide(L)'
;MGLPDSVASRPFPGSSGRVFLVFLRLGLTSFGGPVAHLGYFRTEFVERRGWLSDRAYADLVALCQFLPGPASSQVGMAIGLQRAGILGMLVAWAGFTLPSAMLLFAFALGIGASGDLSQAGWVLGLKAAAVAVVAHAVLAMARSLTPGARRATIAVAVMVLVLLVPGPLAMLGAMIAAGIAGLLFLARTAHTGAPARTEDRFPVRLHRGVSIGCLIAFALLLVTLPILATATGDAALSLFDLFYRAGSFVFGGGHVVLPLLQAETVQTGLVEPGAFLAGYGAAQAVPGPLFTFSAFLGAVT
;
A
#
# COMPACT_ATOMS: atom_id res chain seq x y z
N MET A 1 7.88 48.20 -0.03
CA MET A 1 8.10 46.95 0.74
C MET A 1 7.34 45.86 -0.02
N GLY A 2 8.03 45.17 -0.92
CA GLY A 2 7.40 44.20 -1.83
C GLY A 2 6.98 42.94 -1.06
N LEU A 3 5.75 42.49 -1.29
CA LEU A 3 5.27 41.20 -0.82
C LEU A 3 6.15 40.10 -1.45
N PRO A 4 6.55 39.06 -0.71
CA PRO A 4 7.30 37.95 -1.28
C PRO A 4 6.47 37.25 -2.36
N ASP A 5 7.08 37.06 -3.52
CA ASP A 5 6.50 36.37 -4.68
C ASP A 5 5.89 35.02 -4.27
N SER A 6 4.65 34.79 -4.71
CA SER A 6 3.91 33.57 -4.45
C SER A 6 4.65 32.34 -5.00
N VAL A 7 4.93 31.38 -4.13
CA VAL A 7 5.65 30.12 -4.40
C VAL A 7 4.92 29.22 -5.43
N ALA A 8 3.64 29.51 -5.73
CA ALA A 8 2.72 28.60 -6.42
C ALA A 8 2.74 28.64 -7.97
N SER A 9 3.57 29.47 -8.62
CA SER A 9 3.46 29.71 -10.07
C SER A 9 4.56 29.11 -10.94
N ARG A 10 5.58 28.41 -10.38
CA ARG A 10 6.60 27.78 -11.23
C ARG A 10 6.10 26.43 -11.75
N PRO A 11 5.85 26.26 -13.07
CA PRO A 11 5.72 24.92 -13.62
C PRO A 11 7.05 24.23 -13.35
N PHE A 12 7.03 23.16 -12.56
CA PHE A 12 8.24 22.39 -12.32
C PHE A 12 8.27 21.23 -13.32
N PRO A 13 8.94 21.35 -14.48
CA PRO A 13 9.43 20.17 -15.16
C PRO A 13 10.61 19.66 -14.33
N GLY A 14 10.31 18.90 -13.26
CA GLY A 14 11.35 18.14 -12.60
C GLY A 14 11.93 17.16 -13.62
N SER A 15 13.25 17.12 -13.78
CA SER A 15 13.88 16.02 -14.51
C SER A 15 13.48 14.71 -13.83
N SER A 16 12.95 13.74 -14.58
CA SER A 16 12.58 12.42 -14.07
C SER A 16 13.78 11.73 -13.36
N GLY A 17 15.01 11.98 -13.82
CA GLY A 17 16.21 11.50 -13.11
C GLY A 17 16.37 12.10 -11.71
N ARG A 18 16.01 13.38 -11.53
CA ARG A 18 16.01 14.00 -10.19
C ARG A 18 14.92 13.43 -9.30
N VAL A 19 13.73 13.20 -9.85
CA VAL A 19 12.63 12.54 -9.13
C VAL A 19 13.07 11.14 -8.69
N PHE A 20 13.64 10.36 -9.60
CA PHE A 20 14.20 9.04 -9.32
C PHE A 20 15.20 9.06 -8.17
N LEU A 21 16.21 9.93 -8.20
CA LEU A 21 17.24 9.98 -7.15
C LEU A 21 16.67 10.34 -5.78
N VAL A 22 15.65 11.21 -5.72
CA VAL A 22 14.99 11.55 -4.46
C VAL A 22 14.23 10.36 -3.91
N PHE A 23 13.42 9.70 -4.73
CA PHE A 23 12.67 8.52 -4.32
C PHE A 23 13.57 7.31 -4.05
N LEU A 24 14.70 7.17 -4.76
CA LEU A 24 15.72 6.16 -4.49
C LEU A 24 16.33 6.34 -3.12
N ARG A 25 16.71 7.58 -2.76
CA ARG A 25 17.20 7.88 -1.40
C ARG A 25 16.16 7.52 -0.35
N LEU A 26 14.89 7.86 -0.57
CA LEU A 26 13.81 7.52 0.36
C LEU A 26 13.59 6.00 0.43
N GLY A 27 13.62 5.30 -0.70
CA GLY A 27 13.53 3.83 -0.76
C GLY A 27 14.67 3.11 -0.02
N LEU A 28 15.83 3.74 0.08
CA LEU A 28 17.00 3.24 0.81
C LEU A 28 17.05 3.68 2.29
N THR A 29 16.20 4.61 2.73
CA THR A 29 16.31 5.21 4.09
C THR A 29 15.02 5.18 4.91
N SER A 30 13.86 4.93 4.29
CA SER A 30 12.57 4.97 4.96
C SER A 30 12.21 3.63 5.63
N PHE A 31 12.52 3.50 6.92
CA PHE A 31 12.13 2.37 7.78
C PHE A 31 10.84 2.64 8.57
N GLY A 32 10.21 1.60 9.11
CA GLY A 32 9.09 1.74 10.06
C GLY A 32 7.69 1.73 9.42
N GLY A 33 7.58 1.28 8.16
CA GLY A 33 6.29 1.03 7.51
C GLY A 33 5.53 2.29 7.04
N PRO A 34 4.25 2.13 6.63
CA PRO A 34 3.52 3.15 5.87
C PRO A 34 3.39 4.51 6.56
N VAL A 35 3.12 4.53 7.87
CA VAL A 35 2.98 5.78 8.63
C VAL A 35 4.30 6.53 8.69
N ALA A 36 5.40 5.81 8.92
CA ALA A 36 6.74 6.39 8.92
C ALA A 36 7.10 6.93 7.54
N HIS A 37 6.81 6.19 6.46
CA HIS A 37 7.03 6.64 5.08
C HIS A 37 6.31 7.94 4.77
N LEU A 38 5.05 8.08 5.20
CA LEU A 38 4.31 9.34 5.06
C LEU A 38 4.93 10.46 5.91
N GLY A 39 5.54 10.16 7.05
CA GLY A 39 6.35 11.12 7.80
C GLY A 39 7.59 11.58 7.02
N TYR A 40 8.38 10.63 6.49
CA TYR A 40 9.55 10.93 5.67
C TYR A 40 9.20 11.76 4.43
N PHE A 41 8.09 11.43 3.76
CA PHE A 41 7.61 12.17 2.59
C PHE A 41 7.17 13.58 2.95
N ARG A 42 6.51 13.78 4.10
CA ARG A 42 6.17 15.13 4.58
C ARG A 42 7.43 15.95 4.81
N THR A 43 8.40 15.42 5.55
CA THR A 43 9.65 16.14 5.80
C THR A 43 10.42 16.44 4.51
N GLU A 44 10.48 15.50 3.56
CA GLU A 44 11.19 15.73 2.31
C GLU A 44 10.46 16.69 1.37
N PHE A 45 9.16 16.49 1.14
CA PHE A 45 8.42 17.20 0.10
C PHE A 45 7.71 18.46 0.57
N VAL A 46 7.37 18.57 1.86
CA VAL A 46 6.80 19.79 2.46
C VAL A 46 7.91 20.65 3.06
N GLU A 47 8.64 20.13 4.05
CA GLU A 47 9.56 20.94 4.86
C GLU A 47 10.87 21.28 4.13
N ARG A 48 11.54 20.28 3.55
CA ARG A 48 12.87 20.46 2.93
C ARG A 48 12.81 21.05 1.54
N ARG A 49 11.89 20.55 0.70
CA ARG A 49 11.84 20.91 -0.73
C ARG A 49 10.77 21.95 -1.07
N GLY A 50 9.77 22.14 -0.21
CA GLY A 50 8.64 23.03 -0.50
C GLY A 50 7.90 22.67 -1.78
N TRP A 51 7.83 21.38 -2.13
CA TRP A 51 7.07 20.91 -3.29
C TRP A 51 5.55 20.95 -3.05
N LEU A 52 5.14 20.82 -1.79
CA LEU A 52 3.74 20.81 -1.36
C LEU A 52 3.56 21.64 -0.09
N SER A 53 2.38 22.22 0.08
CA SER A 53 1.93 22.72 1.38
C SER A 53 1.50 21.56 2.28
N ASP A 54 1.47 21.80 3.60
CA ASP A 54 0.95 20.82 4.57
C ASP A 54 -0.48 20.37 4.23
N ARG A 55 -1.33 21.30 3.80
CA ARG A 55 -2.72 21.01 3.41
C ARG A 55 -2.78 20.16 2.15
N ALA A 56 -2.06 20.53 1.09
CA ALA A 56 -2.01 19.75 -0.15
C ALA A 56 -1.46 18.34 0.08
N TYR A 57 -0.48 18.20 0.98
CA TYR A 57 0.04 16.90 1.37
C TYR A 57 -0.98 16.07 2.15
N ALA A 58 -1.67 16.67 3.12
CA ALA A 58 -2.71 15.99 3.88
C ALA A 58 -3.88 15.53 3.00
N ASP A 59 -4.33 16.37 2.07
CA ASP A 59 -5.38 16.03 1.10
C ASP A 59 -4.95 14.88 0.18
N LEU A 60 -3.70 14.90 -0.29
CA LEU A 60 -3.15 13.80 -1.09
C LEU A 60 -3.07 12.49 -0.30
N VAL A 61 -2.60 12.55 0.94
CA VAL A 61 -2.55 11.38 1.84
C VAL A 61 -3.95 10.82 2.07
N ALA A 62 -4.94 11.69 2.30
CA ALA A 62 -6.33 11.28 2.48
C ALA A 62 -6.88 10.57 1.23
N LEU A 63 -6.61 11.12 0.04
CA LEU A 63 -7.01 10.50 -1.23
C LEU A 63 -6.37 9.13 -1.43
N CYS A 64 -5.05 9.01 -1.20
CA CYS A 64 -4.33 7.73 -1.35
C CYS A 64 -4.70 6.69 -0.29
N GLN A 65 -5.23 7.09 0.87
CA GLN A 65 -5.77 6.15 1.86
C GLN A 65 -7.19 5.71 1.54
N PHE A 66 -7.93 6.49 0.75
CA PHE A 66 -9.26 6.15 0.27
C PHE A 66 -9.24 5.16 -0.90
N LEU A 67 -8.25 5.27 -1.78
CA LEU A 67 -8.10 4.39 -2.94
C LEU A 67 -7.52 3.01 -2.54
N PRO A 68 -7.84 1.94 -3.29
CA PRO A 68 -7.21 0.64 -3.09
C PRO A 68 -5.74 0.69 -3.47
N GLY A 69 -4.87 0.17 -2.60
CA GLY A 69 -3.44 -0.06 -2.78
C GLY A 69 -2.57 0.51 -1.65
N PRO A 70 -1.23 0.44 -1.80
CA PRO A 70 -0.30 0.95 -0.80
C PRO A 70 -0.29 2.48 -0.76
N ALA A 71 -0.87 3.06 0.30
CA ALA A 71 -0.99 4.51 0.43
C ALA A 71 0.33 5.28 0.27
N SER A 72 1.43 4.85 0.91
CA SER A 72 2.72 5.55 0.79
C SER A 72 3.27 5.52 -0.64
N SER A 73 3.23 4.37 -1.31
CA SER A 73 3.66 4.28 -2.72
C SER A 73 2.76 5.10 -3.64
N GLN A 74 1.44 5.15 -3.39
CA GLN A 74 0.51 5.98 -4.15
C GLN A 74 0.79 7.47 -3.99
N VAL A 75 1.05 7.94 -2.77
CA VAL A 75 1.47 9.33 -2.52
C VAL A 75 2.74 9.63 -3.28
N GLY A 76 3.73 8.72 -3.25
CA GLY A 76 4.97 8.88 -3.99
C GLY A 76 4.77 8.95 -5.51
N MET A 77 3.96 8.05 -6.05
CA MET A 77 3.56 8.05 -7.47
C MET A 77 2.85 9.33 -7.87
N ALA A 78 1.91 9.82 -7.06
CA ALA A 78 1.18 11.05 -7.32
C ALA A 78 2.09 12.28 -7.29
N ILE A 79 3.03 12.35 -6.33
CA ILE A 79 4.06 13.40 -6.30
C ILE A 79 4.94 13.28 -7.55
N GLY A 80 5.42 12.10 -7.89
CA GLY A 80 6.19 11.86 -9.11
C GLY A 80 5.45 12.33 -10.37
N LEU A 81 4.16 11.99 -10.47
CA LEU A 81 3.26 12.40 -11.55
C LEU A 81 3.15 13.92 -11.67
N GLN A 82 2.96 14.59 -10.54
CA GLN A 82 2.90 16.05 -10.48
C GLN A 82 4.24 16.69 -10.89
N ARG A 83 5.37 16.06 -10.57
CA ARG A 83 6.71 16.62 -10.77
C ARG A 83 7.28 16.40 -12.16
N ALA A 84 7.01 15.26 -12.80
CA ALA A 84 7.61 14.91 -14.09
C ALA A 84 6.68 14.08 -14.99
N GLY A 85 5.37 14.22 -14.83
CA GLY A 85 4.36 13.50 -15.61
C GLY A 85 4.41 11.99 -15.38
N ILE A 86 3.91 11.22 -16.35
CA ILE A 86 3.82 9.75 -16.24
C ILE A 86 5.19 9.13 -15.98
N LEU A 87 6.26 9.64 -16.61
CA LEU A 87 7.60 9.14 -16.34
C LEU A 87 8.03 9.43 -14.89
N GLY A 88 7.69 10.60 -14.36
CA GLY A 88 7.87 10.94 -12.95
C GLY A 88 7.19 9.98 -11.99
N MET A 89 5.96 9.56 -12.29
CA MET A 89 5.21 8.55 -11.54
C MET A 89 5.96 7.22 -11.51
N LEU A 90 6.39 6.73 -12.67
CA LEU A 90 7.08 5.44 -12.82
C LEU A 90 8.43 5.43 -12.11
N VAL A 91 9.23 6.47 -12.27
CA VAL A 91 10.55 6.53 -11.63
C VAL A 91 10.47 6.80 -10.14
N ALA A 92 9.43 7.50 -9.66
CA ALA A 92 9.16 7.63 -8.23
C ALA A 92 8.82 6.28 -7.61
N TRP A 93 7.93 5.50 -8.25
CA TRP A 93 7.62 4.14 -7.82
C TRP A 93 8.86 3.25 -7.83
N ALA A 94 9.63 3.28 -8.92
CA ALA A 94 10.83 2.47 -9.09
C ALA A 94 11.88 2.77 -8.03
N GLY A 95 12.22 4.06 -7.82
CA GLY A 95 13.20 4.46 -6.81
C GLY A 95 12.78 4.09 -5.39
N PHE A 96 11.50 4.26 -5.05
CA PHE A 96 11.02 3.97 -3.70
C PHE A 96 10.84 2.47 -3.42
N THR A 97 10.47 1.69 -4.44
CA THR A 97 9.99 0.30 -4.26
C THR A 97 11.07 -0.73 -4.64
N LEU A 98 11.75 -0.55 -5.78
CA LEU A 98 12.65 -1.59 -6.30
C LEU A 98 13.82 -1.97 -5.38
N PRO A 99 14.49 -1.05 -4.66
CA PRO A 99 15.61 -1.43 -3.80
C PRO A 99 15.22 -2.50 -2.77
N SER A 100 14.09 -2.29 -2.11
CA SER A 100 13.53 -3.23 -1.13
C SER A 100 13.07 -4.55 -1.79
N ALA A 101 12.40 -4.45 -2.94
CA ALA A 101 11.95 -5.63 -3.69
C ALA A 101 13.13 -6.50 -4.14
N MET A 102 14.22 -5.89 -4.61
CA MET A 102 15.44 -6.60 -5.01
C MET A 102 16.12 -7.28 -3.81
N LEU A 103 16.19 -6.61 -2.66
CA LEU A 103 16.74 -7.21 -1.44
C LEU A 103 15.93 -8.42 -0.98
N LEU A 104 14.60 -8.30 -0.99
CA LEU A 104 13.71 -9.38 -0.59
C LEU A 104 13.67 -10.53 -1.59
N PHE A 105 13.74 -10.24 -2.89
CA PHE A 105 13.89 -11.25 -3.93
C PHE A 105 15.23 -12.00 -3.79
N ALA A 106 16.34 -11.29 -3.56
CA ALA A 106 17.63 -11.91 -3.30
C ALA A 106 17.62 -12.77 -2.03
N PHE A 107 16.93 -12.31 -0.98
CA PHE A 107 16.75 -13.09 0.24
C PHE A 107 15.96 -14.38 0.01
N ALA A 108 14.88 -14.33 -0.79
CA ALA A 108 14.13 -15.52 -1.20
C ALA A 108 15.01 -16.56 -1.90
N LEU A 109 15.79 -16.13 -2.90
CA LEU A 109 16.73 -17.01 -3.60
C LEU A 109 17.77 -17.62 -2.66
N GLY A 110 18.26 -16.84 -1.69
CA GLY A 110 19.20 -17.31 -0.67
C GLY A 110 18.63 -18.41 0.23
N ILE A 111 17.37 -18.27 0.67
CA ILE A 111 16.68 -19.32 1.43
C ILE A 111 16.49 -20.57 0.57
N GLY A 112 16.04 -20.42 -0.67
CA GLY A 112 15.83 -21.55 -1.60
C GLY A 112 17.09 -22.35 -1.88
N ALA A 113 18.25 -21.71 -1.94
CA ALA A 113 19.55 -22.37 -2.13
C ALA A 113 20.05 -23.13 -0.88
N SER A 114 19.50 -22.83 0.30
CA SER A 114 20.00 -23.32 1.60
C SER A 114 19.35 -24.62 2.08
N GLY A 115 18.36 -25.15 1.37
CA GLY A 115 17.65 -26.38 1.72
C GLY A 115 16.56 -26.21 2.79
N ASP A 116 16.14 -27.31 3.42
CA ASP A 116 15.07 -27.32 4.44
C ASP A 116 15.53 -26.67 5.75
N LEU A 117 15.19 -25.39 5.90
CA LEU A 117 15.47 -24.59 7.08
C LEU A 117 14.35 -24.65 8.12
N SER A 118 13.25 -25.39 7.87
CA SER A 118 12.05 -25.41 8.72
C SER A 118 12.31 -25.85 10.17
N GLN A 119 13.35 -26.66 10.39
CA GLN A 119 13.81 -27.19 11.68
C GLN A 119 14.84 -26.31 12.39
N ALA A 120 15.32 -25.24 11.76
CA ALA A 120 16.34 -24.39 12.36
C ALA A 120 15.75 -23.59 13.53
N GLY A 121 16.45 -23.52 14.67
CA GLY A 121 15.93 -22.89 15.90
C GLY A 121 15.49 -21.42 15.75
N TRP A 122 15.99 -20.72 14.73
CA TRP A 122 15.55 -19.37 14.39
C TRP A 122 14.12 -19.32 13.81
N VAL A 123 13.61 -20.41 13.22
CA VAL A 123 12.22 -20.50 12.70
C VAL A 123 11.19 -20.40 13.82
N LEU A 124 11.47 -20.94 15.01
CA LEU A 124 10.59 -20.74 16.17
C LEU A 124 10.59 -19.28 16.62
N GLY A 125 11.77 -18.65 16.68
CA GLY A 125 11.91 -17.21 16.99
C GLY A 125 11.16 -16.35 15.99
N LEU A 126 11.15 -16.74 14.72
CA LEU A 126 10.45 -16.08 13.63
C LEU A 126 8.93 -16.31 13.66
N LYS A 127 8.47 -17.51 14.04
CA LYS A 127 7.05 -17.78 14.33
C LYS A 127 6.54 -16.89 15.47
N ALA A 128 7.32 -16.78 16.55
CA ALA A 128 6.98 -15.89 17.67
C ALA A 128 7.00 -14.41 17.25
N ALA A 129 7.99 -13.99 16.46
CA ALA A 129 8.05 -12.65 15.90
C ALA A 129 6.82 -12.36 15.02
N ALA A 130 6.40 -13.29 14.18
CA ALA A 130 5.22 -13.12 13.34
C ALA A 130 3.94 -12.89 14.14
N VAL A 131 3.71 -13.65 15.22
CA VAL A 131 2.55 -13.42 16.10
C VAL A 131 2.61 -12.01 16.69
N ALA A 132 3.78 -11.58 17.18
CA ALA A 132 3.97 -10.25 17.73
C ALA A 132 3.73 -9.16 16.67
N VAL A 133 4.16 -9.38 15.42
CA VAL A 133 3.96 -8.41 14.35
C VAL A 133 2.52 -8.40 13.83
N VAL A 134 1.84 -9.54 13.69
CA VAL A 134 0.40 -9.57 13.36
C VAL A 134 -0.40 -8.87 14.45
N ALA A 135 -0.08 -9.12 15.73
CA ALA A 135 -0.68 -8.41 16.85
C ALA A 135 -0.41 -6.90 16.77
N HIS A 136 0.83 -6.50 16.46
CA HIS A 136 1.19 -5.10 16.28
C HIS A 136 0.42 -4.44 15.12
N ALA A 137 0.29 -5.13 13.99
CA ALA A 137 -0.47 -4.67 12.83
C ALA A 137 -1.95 -4.47 13.17
N VAL A 138 -2.58 -5.44 13.84
CA VAL A 138 -3.97 -5.34 14.30
C VAL A 138 -4.14 -4.17 15.28
N LEU A 139 -3.23 -4.01 16.24
CA LEU A 139 -3.27 -2.90 17.20
C LEU A 139 -3.09 -1.54 16.51
N ALA A 140 -2.19 -1.43 15.53
CA ALA A 140 -1.98 -0.22 14.76
C ALA A 140 -3.20 0.13 13.89
N MET A 141 -3.80 -0.86 13.24
CA MET A 141 -5.05 -0.70 12.48
C MET A 141 -6.22 -0.30 13.38
N ALA A 142 -6.37 -0.93 14.55
CA ALA A 142 -7.42 -0.58 15.50
C ALA A 142 -7.30 0.87 15.99
N ARG A 143 -6.08 1.32 16.31
CA ARG A 143 -5.82 2.70 16.74
C ARG A 143 -6.09 3.74 15.64
N SER A 144 -5.78 3.41 14.40
CA SER A 144 -5.90 4.34 13.26
C SER A 144 -7.30 4.36 12.62
N LEU A 145 -7.88 3.19 12.38
CA LEU A 145 -9.13 3.03 11.61
C LEU A 145 -10.38 3.00 12.49
N THR A 146 -10.25 2.60 13.76
CA THR A 146 -11.39 2.49 14.67
C THR A 146 -11.34 3.42 15.89
N PRO A 147 -11.04 4.73 15.74
CA PRO A 147 -11.03 5.64 16.88
C PRO A 147 -12.46 5.84 17.42
N GLY A 148 -12.61 5.60 18.73
CA GLY A 148 -13.86 5.81 19.46
C GLY A 148 -14.85 4.63 19.40
N ALA A 149 -15.77 4.62 20.37
CA ALA A 149 -16.68 3.51 20.61
C ALA A 149 -17.48 3.10 19.36
N ARG A 150 -18.03 4.07 18.61
CA ARG A 150 -18.89 3.78 17.44
C ARG A 150 -18.14 3.05 16.32
N ARG A 151 -16.92 3.46 15.99
CA ARG A 151 -16.10 2.79 14.95
C ARG A 151 -15.64 1.42 15.42
N ALA A 152 -15.23 1.31 16.68
CA ALA A 152 -14.83 0.06 17.29
C ALA A 152 -15.99 -0.95 17.32
N THR A 153 -17.22 -0.54 17.65
CA THR A 153 -18.39 -1.42 17.64
C THR A 153 -18.68 -1.98 16.24
N ILE A 154 -18.63 -1.14 15.20
CA ILE A 154 -18.82 -1.60 13.81
C ILE A 154 -17.74 -2.62 13.44
N ALA A 155 -16.48 -2.34 13.75
CA ALA A 155 -15.38 -3.24 13.43
C ALA A 155 -15.48 -4.58 14.18
N VAL A 156 -15.82 -4.58 15.47
CA VAL A 156 -16.01 -5.80 16.25
C VAL A 156 -17.21 -6.61 15.71
N ALA A 157 -18.32 -5.97 15.37
CA ALA A 157 -19.48 -6.63 14.79
C ALA A 157 -19.14 -7.31 13.45
N VAL A 158 -18.42 -6.61 12.57
CA VAL A 158 -17.95 -7.16 11.29
C VAL A 158 -16.97 -8.30 11.50
N MET A 159 -16.03 -8.17 12.45
CA MET A 159 -15.09 -9.23 12.79
C MET A 159 -15.82 -10.50 13.25
N VAL A 160 -16.79 -10.37 14.15
CA VAL A 160 -17.62 -11.51 14.62
C VAL A 160 -18.38 -12.14 13.45
N LEU A 161 -18.98 -11.33 12.58
CA LEU A 161 -19.72 -11.83 11.41
C LEU A 161 -18.82 -12.67 10.47
N VAL A 162 -17.64 -12.15 10.14
CA VAL A 162 -16.70 -12.84 9.24
C VAL A 162 -16.13 -14.11 9.87
N LEU A 163 -15.94 -14.13 11.19
CA LEU A 163 -15.50 -15.33 11.91
C LEU A 163 -16.59 -16.42 11.98
N LEU A 164 -17.87 -16.03 12.09
CA LEU A 164 -18.99 -16.97 12.16
C LEU A 164 -19.41 -17.49 10.78
N VAL A 165 -19.27 -16.68 9.73
CA VAL A 165 -19.66 -17.02 8.37
C VAL A 165 -18.46 -16.81 7.44
N PRO A 166 -17.51 -17.76 7.40
CA PRO A 166 -16.37 -17.66 6.51
C PRO A 166 -16.83 -17.79 5.05
N GLY A 167 -16.41 -16.84 4.21
CA GLY A 167 -16.65 -16.92 2.76
C GLY A 167 -16.53 -15.57 2.04
N PRO A 168 -16.20 -15.55 0.74
CA PRO A 168 -16.01 -14.32 -0.02
C PRO A 168 -17.25 -13.42 -0.05
N LEU A 169 -18.44 -14.01 -0.19
CA LEU A 169 -19.71 -13.28 -0.19
C LEU A 169 -20.02 -12.65 1.16
N ALA A 170 -19.72 -13.35 2.26
CA ALA A 170 -19.89 -12.82 3.61
C ALA A 170 -18.97 -11.62 3.86
N MET A 171 -17.73 -11.69 3.37
CA MET A 171 -16.75 -10.61 3.48
C MET A 171 -17.17 -9.36 2.67
N LEU A 172 -17.65 -9.54 1.44
CA LEU A 172 -18.21 -8.47 0.61
C LEU A 172 -19.45 -7.85 1.26
N GLY A 173 -20.40 -8.67 1.72
CA GLY A 173 -21.60 -8.24 2.41
C GLY A 173 -21.27 -7.46 3.69
N ALA A 174 -20.32 -7.94 4.48
CA ALA A 174 -19.86 -7.27 5.69
C ALA A 174 -19.23 -5.90 5.39
N MET A 175 -18.44 -5.78 4.31
CA MET A 175 -17.84 -4.52 3.90
C MET A 175 -18.89 -3.48 3.45
N ILE A 176 -19.89 -3.91 2.68
CA ILE A 176 -21.01 -3.05 2.28
C ILE A 176 -21.82 -2.61 3.50
N ALA A 177 -22.15 -3.55 4.40
CA ALA A 177 -22.89 -3.25 5.63
C ALA A 177 -22.12 -2.27 6.54
N ALA A 178 -20.81 -2.46 6.69
CA ALA A 178 -19.95 -1.54 7.44
C ALA A 178 -19.91 -0.14 6.81
N GLY A 179 -19.87 -0.06 5.48
CA GLY A 179 -19.94 1.20 4.73
C GLY A 179 -21.26 1.94 4.97
N ILE A 180 -22.40 1.24 4.88
CA ILE A 180 -23.73 1.80 5.15
C ILE A 180 -23.83 2.26 6.62
N ALA A 181 -23.39 1.45 7.57
CA ALA A 181 -23.35 1.82 8.98
C ALA A 181 -22.47 3.06 9.21
N GLY A 182 -21.34 3.16 8.51
CA GLY A 182 -20.48 4.34 8.49
C GLY A 182 -21.24 5.60 8.05
N LEU A 183 -21.98 5.52 6.95
CA LEU A 183 -22.77 6.65 6.44
C LEU A 183 -23.88 7.06 7.41
N LEU A 184 -24.59 6.10 7.99
CA LEU A 184 -25.73 6.40 8.87
C LEU A 184 -25.30 6.93 10.24
N PHE A 185 -24.23 6.37 10.82
CA PHE A 185 -23.85 6.64 12.21
C PHE A 185 -22.65 7.58 12.39
N LEU A 186 -21.90 7.87 11.32
CA LEU A 186 -20.65 8.67 11.36
C LEU A 186 -20.60 9.87 10.41
N ALA A 187 -21.60 10.08 9.53
CA ALA A 187 -21.62 11.21 8.58
C ALA A 187 -21.65 12.61 9.23
N ARG A 188 -21.93 12.73 10.53
CA ARG A 188 -21.98 14.03 11.24
C ARG A 188 -20.60 14.57 11.69
N THR A 189 -19.50 13.93 11.31
CA THR A 189 -18.13 14.34 11.69
C THR A 189 -17.33 15.01 10.57
N ALA A 190 -17.96 15.40 9.46
CA ALA A 190 -17.27 16.09 8.37
C ALA A 190 -16.90 17.53 8.79
N HIS A 191 -15.60 17.83 8.76
CA HIS A 191 -15.02 19.08 9.22
C HIS A 191 -15.64 20.32 8.56
N THR A 192 -16.03 21.26 9.43
CA THR A 192 -16.12 22.70 9.21
C THR A 192 -14.73 23.27 8.85
N GLY A 193 -14.28 23.06 7.62
CA GLY A 193 -13.05 23.66 7.09
C GLY A 193 -13.35 24.93 6.28
N ALA A 194 -12.66 26.02 6.58
CA ALA A 194 -12.72 27.26 5.79
C ALA A 194 -12.46 26.99 4.28
N PRO A 195 -13.10 27.75 3.37
CA PRO A 195 -13.04 27.50 1.93
C PRO A 195 -11.58 27.41 1.45
N ALA A 196 -11.28 26.35 0.69
CA ALA A 196 -9.95 26.09 0.16
C ALA A 196 -9.50 27.27 -0.73
N ARG A 197 -8.32 27.84 -0.46
CA ARG A 197 -7.70 28.82 -1.36
C ARG A 197 -7.21 28.08 -2.61
N THR A 198 -7.29 28.73 -3.78
CA THR A 198 -6.89 28.16 -5.08
C THR A 198 -5.43 27.67 -5.08
N GLU A 199 -4.59 28.24 -4.21
CA GLU A 199 -3.16 27.91 -4.02
C GLU A 199 -2.90 26.57 -3.31
N ASP A 200 -3.90 25.98 -2.64
CA ASP A 200 -3.78 24.69 -1.93
C ASP A 200 -4.06 23.47 -2.82
N ARG A 201 -4.32 23.67 -4.12
CA ARG A 201 -4.69 22.58 -5.02
C ARG A 201 -3.46 21.75 -5.41
N PHE A 202 -3.66 20.44 -5.54
CA PHE A 202 -2.71 19.49 -6.13
C PHE A 202 -3.03 19.30 -7.62
N PRO A 203 -2.55 20.15 -8.55
CA PRO A 203 -2.92 20.05 -9.97
C PRO A 203 -2.21 18.86 -10.61
N VAL A 204 -2.94 17.78 -10.85
CA VAL A 204 -2.52 16.71 -11.76
C VAL A 204 -3.21 16.94 -13.09
N ARG A 205 -2.43 17.18 -14.15
CA ARG A 205 -2.94 17.33 -15.52
C ARG A 205 -2.71 16.02 -16.27
N LEU A 206 -3.70 15.14 -16.23
CA LEU A 206 -3.78 13.98 -17.12
C LEU A 206 -4.94 14.17 -18.10
N HIS A 207 -4.76 13.70 -19.33
CA HIS A 207 -5.84 13.68 -20.31
C HIS A 207 -6.93 12.71 -19.82
N ARG A 208 -8.20 13.14 -19.83
CA ARG A 208 -9.33 12.36 -19.32
C ARG A 208 -9.42 10.96 -19.94
N GLY A 209 -9.06 10.83 -21.22
CA GLY A 209 -9.01 9.54 -21.91
C GLY A 209 -7.99 8.57 -21.31
N VAL A 210 -6.83 9.06 -20.83
CA VAL A 210 -5.83 8.21 -20.17
C VAL A 210 -6.36 7.70 -18.84
N SER A 211 -6.98 8.58 -18.03
CA SER A 211 -7.56 8.17 -16.74
C SER A 211 -8.68 7.14 -16.91
N ILE A 212 -9.57 7.34 -17.89
CA ILE A 212 -10.63 6.37 -18.21
C ILE A 212 -10.02 5.06 -18.72
N GLY A 213 -9.02 5.13 -19.60
CA GLY A 213 -8.31 3.95 -20.11
C GLY A 213 -7.66 3.14 -18.99
N CYS A 214 -6.98 3.78 -18.04
CA CYS A 214 -6.41 3.10 -16.88
C CYS A 214 -7.48 2.45 -15.99
N LEU A 215 -8.62 3.11 -15.79
CA LEU A 215 -9.72 2.56 -15.00
C LEU A 215 -10.38 1.36 -15.68
N ILE A 216 -10.58 1.42 -17.01
CA ILE A 216 -11.08 0.29 -17.80
C ILE A 216 -10.09 -0.87 -17.76
N ALA A 217 -8.79 -0.60 -17.98
CA ALA A 217 -7.76 -1.62 -17.90
C ALA A 217 -7.73 -2.26 -16.50
N PHE A 218 -7.84 -1.46 -15.45
CA PHE A 218 -7.89 -1.95 -14.08
C PHE A 218 -9.07 -2.91 -13.85
N ALA A 219 -10.28 -2.50 -14.25
CA ALA A 219 -11.49 -3.32 -14.10
C ALA A 219 -11.46 -4.57 -14.98
N LEU A 220 -10.96 -4.44 -16.21
CA LEU A 220 -10.84 -5.54 -17.15
C LEU A 220 -9.90 -6.61 -16.61
N LEU A 221 -8.71 -6.22 -16.14
CA LEU A 221 -7.75 -7.16 -15.54
C LEU A 221 -8.34 -7.83 -14.30
N LEU A 222 -9.02 -7.08 -13.44
CA LEU A 222 -9.63 -7.61 -12.22
C LEU A 222 -10.67 -8.70 -12.49
N VAL A 223 -11.40 -8.60 -13.60
CA VAL A 223 -12.44 -9.58 -13.99
C VAL A 223 -11.87 -10.70 -14.84
N THR A 224 -10.98 -10.39 -15.78
CA THR A 224 -10.51 -11.35 -16.79
C THR A 224 -9.40 -12.27 -16.30
N LEU A 225 -8.50 -11.78 -15.43
CA LEU A 225 -7.40 -12.59 -14.90
C LEU A 225 -7.85 -13.86 -14.18
N PRO A 226 -8.82 -13.85 -13.23
CA PRO A 226 -9.23 -15.07 -12.56
C PRO A 226 -9.91 -16.06 -13.52
N ILE A 227 -10.63 -15.56 -14.54
CA ILE A 227 -11.24 -16.40 -15.57
C ILE A 227 -10.16 -17.06 -16.43
N LEU A 228 -9.13 -16.31 -16.84
CA LEU A 228 -8.04 -16.83 -17.65
C LEU A 228 -7.16 -17.79 -16.86
N ALA A 229 -6.84 -17.48 -15.60
CA ALA A 229 -6.06 -18.36 -14.72
C ALA A 229 -6.77 -19.71 -14.52
N THR A 230 -8.07 -19.71 -14.25
CA THR A 230 -8.85 -20.94 -14.07
C THR A 230 -9.06 -21.71 -15.38
N ALA A 231 -9.25 -21.03 -16.50
CA ALA A 231 -9.45 -21.68 -17.80
C ALA A 231 -8.16 -22.28 -18.39
N THR A 232 -7.01 -21.66 -18.16
CA THR A 232 -5.71 -22.11 -18.70
C THR A 232 -4.98 -23.05 -17.75
N GLY A 233 -5.17 -22.91 -16.43
CA GLY A 233 -4.38 -23.61 -15.43
C GLY A 233 -2.90 -23.20 -15.41
N ASP A 234 -2.53 -22.11 -16.07
CA ASP A 234 -1.15 -21.65 -16.13
C ASP A 234 -0.71 -21.06 -14.78
N ALA A 235 0.44 -21.52 -14.28
CA ALA A 235 0.95 -21.14 -12.97
C ALA A 235 1.33 -19.65 -12.91
N ALA A 236 1.91 -19.09 -13.97
CA ALA A 236 2.30 -17.69 -14.01
C ALA A 236 1.07 -16.76 -14.06
N LEU A 237 0.05 -17.12 -14.83
CA LEU A 237 -1.23 -16.40 -14.84
C LEU A 237 -1.94 -16.47 -13.49
N SER A 238 -1.92 -17.63 -12.83
CA SER A 238 -2.49 -17.80 -11.49
C SER A 238 -1.78 -16.94 -10.45
N LEU A 239 -0.45 -16.89 -10.50
CA LEU A 239 0.36 -16.05 -9.63
C LEU A 239 0.12 -14.55 -9.91
N PHE A 240 -0.01 -14.17 -11.18
CA PHE A 240 -0.33 -12.80 -11.57
C PHE A 240 -1.72 -12.37 -11.12
N ASP A 241 -2.75 -13.22 -11.30
CA ASP A 241 -4.11 -13.00 -10.76
C ASP A 241 -4.06 -12.78 -9.24
N LEU A 242 -3.38 -13.67 -8.51
CA LEU A 242 -3.26 -13.61 -7.06
C LEU A 242 -2.72 -12.26 -6.60
N PHE A 243 -1.56 -11.83 -7.11
CA PHE A 243 -0.95 -10.56 -6.71
C PHE A 243 -1.75 -9.35 -7.17
N TYR A 244 -2.33 -9.41 -8.38
CA TYR A 244 -3.15 -8.34 -8.91
C TYR A 244 -4.42 -8.13 -8.06
N ARG A 245 -5.11 -9.22 -7.72
CA ARG A 245 -6.32 -9.21 -6.90
C ARG A 245 -6.02 -8.78 -5.47
N ALA A 246 -4.96 -9.33 -4.87
CA ALA A 246 -4.50 -8.92 -3.55
C ALA A 246 -4.20 -7.41 -3.52
N GLY A 247 -3.47 -6.87 -4.50
CA GLY A 247 -3.17 -5.43 -4.59
C GLY A 247 -4.41 -4.56 -4.80
N SER A 248 -5.41 -5.06 -5.53
CA SER A 248 -6.65 -4.35 -5.84
C SER A 248 -7.62 -4.24 -4.66
N PHE A 249 -7.50 -5.10 -3.65
CA PHE A 249 -8.39 -5.12 -2.48
C PHE A 249 -7.78 -4.56 -1.19
N VAL A 250 -6.57 -4.01 -1.26
CA VAL A 250 -5.93 -3.44 -0.06
C VAL A 250 -6.42 -2.03 0.18
N PHE A 251 -7.06 -1.77 1.31
CA PHE A 251 -7.41 -0.42 1.75
C PHE A 251 -6.67 -0.08 3.05
N GLY A 252 -6.24 1.18 3.22
CA GLY A 252 -5.72 1.64 4.52
C GLY A 252 -4.27 1.26 4.86
N GLY A 253 -3.46 0.84 3.88
CA GLY A 253 -2.00 0.76 4.00
C GLY A 253 -1.38 -0.64 3.99
N GLY A 254 -0.05 -0.67 4.15
CA GLY A 254 0.82 -1.83 3.96
C GLY A 254 0.51 -3.10 4.77
N HIS A 255 -0.17 -2.99 5.91
CA HIS A 255 -0.41 -4.14 6.78
C HIS A 255 -1.69 -4.92 6.43
N VAL A 256 -2.62 -4.29 5.70
CA VAL A 256 -3.91 -4.90 5.33
C VAL A 256 -3.72 -5.92 4.19
N VAL A 257 -2.61 -5.85 3.45
CA VAL A 257 -2.26 -6.82 2.41
C VAL A 257 -1.80 -8.16 2.99
N LEU A 258 -1.27 -8.17 4.22
CA LEU A 258 -0.63 -9.36 4.76
C LEU A 258 -1.61 -10.52 4.99
N PRO A 259 -2.81 -10.32 5.57
CA PRO A 259 -3.79 -11.40 5.67
C PRO A 259 -4.27 -11.90 4.31
N LEU A 260 -4.42 -11.01 3.32
CA LEU A 260 -4.81 -11.39 1.96
C LEU A 260 -3.73 -12.25 1.30
N LEU A 261 -2.47 -11.83 1.37
CA LEU A 261 -1.35 -12.63 0.86
C LEU A 261 -1.24 -13.95 1.61
N GLN A 262 -1.38 -13.97 2.94
CA GLN A 262 -1.35 -15.20 3.72
C GLN A 262 -2.47 -16.17 3.31
N ALA A 263 -3.69 -15.68 3.11
CA ALA A 263 -4.82 -16.48 2.67
C ALA A 263 -4.57 -17.08 1.28
N GLU A 264 -4.06 -16.27 0.35
CA GLU A 264 -3.88 -16.68 -1.03
C GLU A 264 -2.60 -17.51 -1.28
N THR A 265 -1.57 -17.39 -0.43
CA THR A 265 -0.31 -18.15 -0.59
C THR A 265 -0.14 -19.29 0.40
N VAL A 266 -0.42 -19.07 1.69
CA VAL A 266 -0.14 -20.09 2.72
C VAL A 266 -1.31 -21.06 2.85
N GLN A 267 -2.55 -20.58 2.84
CA GLN A 267 -3.72 -21.46 2.99
C GLN A 267 -3.97 -22.32 1.74
N THR A 268 -3.52 -21.85 0.58
CA THR A 268 -3.54 -22.60 -0.69
C THR A 268 -2.40 -23.61 -0.83
N GLY A 269 -1.41 -23.56 0.08
CA GLY A 269 -0.24 -24.43 0.06
C GLY A 269 0.88 -23.99 -0.90
N LEU A 270 0.77 -22.82 -1.53
CA LEU A 270 1.82 -22.28 -2.42
C LEU A 270 3.10 -21.91 -1.67
N VAL A 271 2.98 -21.45 -0.42
CA VAL A 271 4.13 -21.04 0.42
C VAL A 271 4.02 -21.66 1.79
N GLU A 272 5.10 -22.27 2.28
CA GLU A 272 5.17 -22.82 3.63
C GLU A 272 4.97 -21.69 4.67
N PRO A 273 4.20 -21.90 5.77
CA PRO A 273 4.09 -20.93 6.84
C PRO A 273 5.44 -20.41 7.34
N GLY A 274 6.45 -21.26 7.49
CA GLY A 274 7.80 -20.85 7.92
C GLY A 274 8.45 -19.83 6.98
N ALA A 275 8.41 -20.09 5.69
CA ALA A 275 8.96 -19.21 4.65
C ALA A 275 8.23 -17.86 4.60
N PHE A 276 6.90 -17.86 4.72
CA PHE A 276 6.10 -16.63 4.75
C PHE A 276 6.52 -15.72 5.92
N LEU A 277 6.66 -16.29 7.12
CA LEU A 277 7.07 -15.54 8.30
C LEU A 277 8.53 -15.07 8.19
N ALA A 278 9.39 -15.81 7.50
CA ALA A 278 10.78 -15.44 7.24
C ALA A 278 10.90 -14.23 6.34
N GLY A 279 10.23 -14.28 5.18
CA GLY A 279 10.21 -13.15 4.27
C GLY A 279 9.53 -11.93 4.90
N TYR A 280 8.51 -12.14 5.72
CA TYR A 280 7.87 -11.03 6.44
C TYR A 280 8.79 -10.41 7.48
N GLY A 281 9.51 -11.22 8.28
CA GLY A 281 10.53 -10.73 9.19
C GLY A 281 11.63 -9.94 8.49
N ALA A 282 12.11 -10.45 7.34
CA ALA A 282 13.07 -9.74 6.50
C ALA A 282 12.49 -8.43 5.94
N ALA A 283 11.22 -8.40 5.56
CA ALA A 283 10.54 -7.19 5.06
C ALA A 283 10.50 -6.06 6.11
N GLN A 284 10.48 -6.39 7.39
CA GLN A 284 10.55 -5.41 8.49
C GLN A 284 11.97 -4.85 8.70
N ALA A 285 13.00 -5.54 8.21
CA ALA A 285 14.41 -5.17 8.35
C ALA A 285 14.96 -4.38 7.15
N VAL A 286 14.21 -4.29 6.05
CA VAL A 286 14.60 -3.53 4.86
C VAL A 286 13.90 -2.17 4.80
N PRO A 287 14.56 -1.12 4.27
CA PRO A 287 13.89 0.14 4.01
C PRO A 287 12.90 0.00 2.85
N GLY A 288 11.91 0.89 2.80
CA GLY A 288 10.92 0.92 1.72
C GLY A 288 9.57 0.25 2.06
N PRO A 289 8.65 0.19 1.08
CA PRO A 289 7.26 -0.20 1.30
C PRO A 289 7.11 -1.69 1.59
N LEU A 290 6.31 -2.05 2.60
CA LEU A 290 6.04 -3.46 2.97
C LEU A 290 5.49 -4.33 1.82
N PHE A 291 4.86 -3.71 0.82
CA PHE A 291 4.39 -4.39 -0.38
C PHE A 291 5.49 -5.05 -1.21
N THR A 292 6.77 -4.72 -0.98
CA THR A 292 7.91 -5.40 -1.61
C THR A 292 8.03 -6.85 -1.16
N PHE A 293 7.35 -7.24 -0.08
CA PHE A 293 7.18 -8.63 0.33
C PHE A 293 6.55 -9.50 -0.77
N SER A 294 5.74 -8.95 -1.67
CA SER A 294 5.24 -9.69 -2.83
C SER A 294 6.35 -10.19 -3.76
N ALA A 295 7.50 -9.50 -3.84
CA ALA A 295 8.66 -9.96 -4.60
C ALA A 295 9.34 -11.17 -3.94
N PHE A 296 9.35 -11.23 -2.60
CA PHE A 296 9.77 -12.43 -1.87
C PHE A 296 8.82 -13.58 -2.15
N LEU A 297 7.51 -13.36 -1.97
CA LEU A 297 6.50 -14.39 -2.16
C LEU A 297 6.55 -14.98 -3.57
N GLY A 298 6.59 -14.14 -4.61
CA GLY A 298 6.66 -14.62 -5.99
C GLY A 298 7.96 -15.36 -6.35
N ALA A 299 9.01 -15.26 -5.52
CA ALA A 299 10.26 -15.99 -5.70
C ALA A 299 10.31 -17.32 -4.93
N VAL A 300 9.45 -17.50 -3.92
CA VAL A 300 9.37 -18.74 -3.12
C VAL A 300 8.17 -19.62 -3.48
N THR A 301 7.24 -19.12 -4.31
CA THR A 301 6.16 -19.88 -4.96
C THR A 301 6.67 -20.61 -6.20
#